data_AF-A0A0F9HSM9-F1
#
_entry.id   AF-A0A0F9HSM9-F1
#
_cell.length_a   1.000
_cell.length_b   1.000
_cell.length_c   1.000
_cell.angle_alpha   90.00
_cell.angle_beta   90.00
_cell.angle_gamma   90.00
#
_symmetry.space_group_name_H-M   'P 1'
#
loop_
_entity.id
_entity.type
_entity.pdbx_description
1 polymer ?
#
loop_
_entity_poly.entity_id
_entity_poly.type
_entity_poly.pdbx_seq_one_letter_code
_entity_poly.pdbx_strand_id
1 'polypeptide(L)' 'MKRKLLKFVVYCEDCRVECVELEDGILCPKCGADITGEELEA' A
#
# COMPACT_ATOMS: atom_id res chain seq x y z
N MET A 1 17.11 11.78 14.34
CA MET A 1 15.86 11.50 13.59
C MET A 1 15.87 10.02 13.22
N LYS A 2 15.10 9.17 13.92
CA LYS A 2 15.07 7.72 13.65
C LYS A 2 14.03 7.45 12.57
N ARG A 3 14.47 7.21 11.33
CA ARG A 3 13.62 6.77 10.22
C ARG A 3 13.22 5.31 10.53
N LYS A 4 11.93 5.05 10.77
CA LYS A 4 11.40 3.67 10.77
C LYS A 4 11.06 3.34 9.31
N LEU A 5 11.73 2.35 8.75
CA LEU A 5 11.33 1.75 7.47
C LEU A 5 10.05 0.92 7.72
N LEU A 6 9.02 1.16 6.92
CA LEU A 6 7.85 0.29 6.86
C LEU A 6 8.32 -1.13 6.47
N LYS A 7 7.75 -2.17 7.11
CA LYS A 7 8.25 -3.55 7.02
C LYS A 7 7.89 -4.25 5.71
N PHE A 8 6.97 -3.71 4.93
CA PHE A 8 6.45 -4.32 3.72
C PHE A 8 6.19 -3.25 2.66
N VAL A 9 6.37 -3.64 1.40
CA VAL A 9 6.05 -2.82 0.23
C VAL A 9 4.84 -3.46 -0.43
N VAL A 10 3.79 -2.68 -0.66
CA VAL A 10 2.57 -3.15 -1.32
C VAL A 10 2.62 -2.76 -2.79
N TYR A 11 2.37 -3.73 -3.65
CA TYR A 11 2.29 -3.52 -5.10
C TYR A 11 0.87 -3.75 -5.57
N CYS A 12 0.38 -2.90 -6.46
CA CYS A 12 -0.88 -3.15 -7.16
C CYS A 12 -0.67 -4.26 -8.18
N GLU A 13 -1.47 -5.33 -8.12
CA GLU A 13 -1.36 -6.49 -9.00
C GLU A 13 -1.56 -6.11 -10.49
N ASP A 14 -2.58 -5.30 -10.78
CA ASP A 14 -2.88 -4.83 -12.13
C ASP A 14 -1.81 -3.86 -12.66
N CYS A 15 -1.45 -2.88 -11.84
CA CYS A 15 -0.61 -1.78 -12.29
C CYS A 15 0.89 -2.08 -12.22
N ARG A 16 1.29 -3.07 -11.41
CA ARG A 16 2.67 -3.41 -11.06
C ARG A 16 3.49 -2.20 -10.61
N VAL A 17 2.85 -1.31 -9.86
CA VAL A 17 3.47 -0.13 -9.24
C VAL A 17 3.37 -0.23 -7.73
N GLU A 18 4.30 0.43 -7.04
CA GLU A 18 4.26 0.58 -5.60
C GLU A 18 3.04 1.43 -5.20
N CYS A 19 2.25 0.90 -4.27
CA CYS A 19 1.12 1.59 -3.68
C CYS A 19 1.59 2.50 -2.55
N VAL A 20 0.80 3.54 -2.29
CA VAL A 20 1.08 4.52 -1.23
C VAL A 20 0.23 4.21 0.00
N GLU A 21 0.84 4.25 1.17
CA GLU A 21 0.14 4.15 2.45
C GLU A 21 -0.43 5.53 2.84
N LEU A 22 -1.73 5.56 3.15
CA LEU A 22 -2.49 6.71 3.63
C LEU A 22 -2.97 6.43 5.06
N GLU A 23 -3.49 7.45 5.75
CA GLU A 23 -4.01 7.31 7.13
C GLU A 23 -5.18 6.30 7.22
N ASP A 24 -5.95 6.13 6.14
CA ASP A 24 -7.14 5.29 6.07
C ASP A 24 -6.94 3.97 5.31
N GLY A 25 -5.77 3.69 4.73
CA GLY A 25 -5.56 2.49 3.90
C GLY A 25 -4.37 2.60 2.95
N ILE A 26 -4.26 1.66 2.00
CA ILE A 26 -3.22 1.67 0.97
C ILE A 26 -3.87 1.92 -0.38
N LEU A 27 -3.34 2.85 -1.17
CA LEU A 27 -3.93 3.24 -2.44
C LEU A 27 -2.93 3.07 -3.60
N CYS A 28 -3.40 2.53 -4.72
CA CYS A 28 -2.62 2.50 -5.95
C CYS A 28 -2.64 3.88 -6.62
N PRO A 29 -1.49 4.58 -6.76
CA PRO A 29 -1.46 5.93 -7.34
C PRO A 29 -1.77 5.96 -8.84
N LYS A 30 -1.78 4.80 -9.52
CA LYS A 30 -2.01 4.72 -10.97
C LYS A 30 -3.47 4.49 -11.33
N CYS A 31 -4.17 3.59 -10.64
CA CYS A 31 -5.57 3.26 -10.92
C CYS A 31 -6.54 3.72 -9.84
N GLY A 32 -6.07 4.13 -8.66
CA GLY A 32 -6.92 4.49 -7.53
C GLY A 32 -7.54 3.28 -6.81
N ALA A 33 -7.02 2.07 -7.05
CA ALA A 33 -7.45 0.89 -6.30
C ALA A 33 -7.14 1.08 -4.82
N ASP A 34 -8.16 0.91 -3.99
CA ASP A 34 -8.04 0.92 -2.54
C ASP A 34 -7.76 -0.50 -2.06
N ILE A 35 -6.65 -0.66 -1.35
CA ILE A 35 -6.13 -1.90 -0.81
C ILE A 35 -6.23 -1.74 0.71
N THR A 36 -7.38 -2.08 1.26
CA THR A 36 -7.61 -2.00 2.71
C THR A 36 -6.84 -3.09 3.44
N GLY A 37 -6.31 -2.78 4.62
CA GLY A 37 -5.55 -3.70 5.47
C GLY A 37 -6.29 -4.98 5.89
N GLU A 38 -7.61 -5.07 5.66
CA GLU A 38 -8.38 -6.31 5.83
C GLU A 38 -7.88 -7.46 4.93
N GLU A 39 -7.22 -7.17 3.81
CA GLU A 39 -6.62 -8.21 2.95
C GLU A 39 -5.20 -8.64 3.38
N LEU A 40 -4.58 -7.96 4.36
CA LEU A 40 -3.22 -8.26 4.83
C LEU A 40 -3.20 -9.25 6.03
N GLU A 41 -4.37 -9.64 6.56
CA GLU A 41 -4.55 -10.63 7.65
C GLU A 41 -5.23 -11.94 7.17
N ALA A 42 -4.83 -12.46 6.00
CA ALA A 42 -5.25 -13.77 5.48
C ALA A 42 -4.12 -14.82 5.47
#